data_AF-A0A957BLV8-F1
#
_entry.id   AF-A0A957BLV8-F1
#
_cell.length_a   1.000
_cell.length_b   1.000
_cell.length_c   1.000
_cell.angle_alpha   90.00
_cell.angle_beta   90.00
_cell.angle_gamma   90.00
#
_symmetry.space_group_name_H-M   'P 1'
#
loop_
_entity.id
_entity.type
_entity.pdbx_description
1 polymer ?
#
loop_
_entity_poly.entity_id
_entity_poly.type
_entity_poly.pdbx_seq_one_letter_code
_entity_poly.pdbx_strand_id
1 'polypeptide(L)'
;MKTVRDACQLQPNALSVKLSDQIEQLDELISSEGDGTAFFEKTHITQGMQDLITEGIARLSGHSSQAIFHLKQAMGGGKTHLLVGFGLLAKHSALRQIYAAGIAYADAFGSANIAAFNGRNNPDHFFWGEIANQLGKGEQFRTFWNSGPKAPDEKDWLQLFEGDQPVLILLDEMPPYFHYLNTQQVGSGTVADIATRAFANLLTAAGKKKNVCVVVSDLAAAYDTGGKLINRALGDARAELGRQERNITPVDLAANEIYDILRKRLFTSLPDQAEIDDIADAYGRKLEEAAKAKTASRGAEAIADEISLTYPFHPRLKNVIALFKENEQFKQTRGLIELVSRLLRSVWERQANDIFLIGPQHFDLSIPDVRDKLTEFSGMRDVIAKDLWDAQRSAHAQVIDLQTGKEAATQVGSLLLSASLSTAVNAVRGLTREEMVECLVSPLREPSEFLTAFDELEKVAWYLHHTPEGRYYFDRQENLTKLLQSLANDAPDNQVDDLIRHRLREMFQPLRKSVYADVLPLPKMEDVAERIRRSRVLIIVSPDSKIPPEEVQRFFDGLSQKNNLCVLTGDKTAMGSIEKAARQHFAAQKADSRIP
;
A
#
# COMPACT_ATOMS: atom_id res chain seq x y z
N MET A 1 23.67 -10.00 16.97
CA MET A 1 22.32 -9.82 16.45
C MET A 1 21.52 -8.88 17.34
N LYS A 2 21.62 -7.60 17.05
CA LYS A 2 20.80 -6.54 17.61
C LYS A 2 19.50 -6.40 16.83
N THR A 3 18.42 -6.00 17.50
CA THR A 3 17.17 -5.64 16.83
C THR A 3 17.34 -4.30 16.12
N VAL A 4 16.40 -3.95 15.23
CA VAL A 4 16.41 -2.64 14.57
C VAL A 4 16.33 -1.48 15.55
N ARG A 5 15.64 -1.64 16.70
CA ARG A 5 15.56 -0.61 17.74
C ARG A 5 16.87 -0.41 18.50
N ASP A 6 17.64 -1.48 18.64
CA ASP A 6 18.93 -1.43 19.34
C ASP A 6 20.08 -1.02 18.40
N ALA A 7 19.93 -1.29 17.10
CA ALA A 7 20.96 -1.06 16.09
C ALA A 7 20.82 0.28 15.34
N CYS A 8 19.60 0.82 15.21
CA CYS A 8 19.33 2.00 14.40
C CYS A 8 18.88 3.20 15.24
N GLN A 9 19.26 4.40 14.82
CA GLN A 9 18.74 5.65 15.40
C GLN A 9 17.84 6.36 14.40
N LEU A 10 16.62 6.70 14.81
CA LEU A 10 15.68 7.42 13.96
C LEU A 10 16.03 8.91 13.82
N GLN A 11 15.62 9.51 12.71
CA GLN A 11 15.59 10.96 12.56
C GLN A 11 14.56 11.58 13.51
N PRO A 12 14.79 12.82 13.99
CA PRO A 12 13.74 13.59 14.64
C PRO A 12 12.50 13.64 13.74
N ASN A 13 11.33 13.32 14.29
CA ASN A 13 10.06 13.25 13.57
C ASN A 13 9.87 12.06 12.60
N ALA A 14 10.77 11.07 12.55
CA ALA A 14 10.60 9.87 11.70
C ALA A 14 9.29 9.10 11.96
N LEU A 15 8.82 9.15 13.22
CA LEU A 15 7.55 8.56 13.66
C LEU A 15 6.34 9.49 13.48
N SER A 16 6.58 10.76 13.15
CA SER A 16 5.54 11.77 13.09
C SER A 16 4.86 11.77 11.72
N VAL A 17 3.54 11.95 11.74
CA VAL A 17 2.67 11.86 10.56
C VAL A 17 2.87 13.01 9.57
N LYS A 18 3.49 14.12 10.00
CA LYS A 18 3.61 15.38 9.25
C LYS A 18 4.98 15.62 8.62
N LEU A 19 5.71 14.56 8.27
CA LEU A 19 7.02 14.67 7.62
C LEU A 19 6.93 15.40 6.25
N SER A 20 5.72 15.60 5.75
CA SER A 20 5.41 16.04 4.40
C SER A 20 4.74 17.41 4.28
N ASP A 21 4.52 18.11 5.39
CA ASP A 21 3.85 19.43 5.39
C ASP A 21 4.81 20.62 5.24
N GLN A 22 6.09 20.38 4.95
CA GLN A 22 6.94 21.41 4.35
C GLN A 22 6.51 21.54 2.89
N ILE A 23 5.53 22.40 2.66
CA ILE A 23 5.01 22.77 1.35
C ILE A 23 6.20 23.23 0.50
N GLU A 24 6.62 22.38 -0.44
CA GLU A 24 7.69 22.68 -1.40
C GLU A 24 7.14 23.66 -2.45
N GLN A 25 6.92 24.92 -2.10
CA GLN A 25 6.76 25.95 -3.13
C GLN A 25 8.12 26.12 -3.80
N LEU A 26 8.22 25.70 -5.07
CA LEU A 26 9.44 25.81 -5.89
C LEU A 26 10.06 27.21 -5.82
N ASP A 27 9.20 28.23 -5.81
CA ASP A 27 9.55 29.65 -5.85
C ASP A 27 10.06 30.15 -4.48
N GLU A 28 9.46 29.65 -3.38
CA GLU A 28 9.90 29.96 -2.03
C GLU A 28 11.17 29.17 -1.70
N LEU A 29 11.33 27.90 -2.05
CA LEU A 29 12.49 27.09 -1.67
C LEU A 29 13.80 27.60 -2.26
N ILE A 30 13.82 27.99 -3.54
CA ILE A 30 15.03 28.50 -4.21
C ILE A 30 15.46 29.86 -3.62
N SER A 31 14.54 30.60 -3.02
CA SER A 31 14.79 31.90 -2.38
C SER A 31 14.94 31.84 -0.85
N SER A 32 14.37 30.83 -0.17
CA SER A 32 14.23 30.73 1.29
C SER A 32 15.10 29.64 1.96
N GLU A 33 15.57 28.60 1.25
CA GLU A 33 16.38 27.52 1.84
C GLU A 33 17.87 27.87 2.09
N GLY A 34 18.22 29.15 2.18
CA GLY A 34 19.59 29.56 2.46
C GLY A 34 20.57 29.02 1.41
N ASP A 35 21.55 28.23 1.84
CA ASP A 35 22.55 27.63 0.95
C ASP A 35 22.19 26.23 0.43
N GLY A 36 21.04 25.66 0.84
CA GLY A 36 20.54 24.34 0.42
C GLY A 36 21.22 23.14 1.09
N THR A 37 22.05 23.31 2.12
CA THR A 37 22.72 22.18 2.80
C THR A 37 21.73 21.23 3.47
N ALA A 38 20.72 21.77 4.15
CA ALA A 38 19.69 21.00 4.84
C ALA A 38 18.85 20.13 3.90
N PHE A 39 18.67 20.58 2.65
CA PHE A 39 18.01 19.81 1.60
C PHE A 39 18.76 18.51 1.32
N PHE A 40 20.06 18.60 1.02
CA PHE A 40 20.87 17.46 0.64
C PHE A 40 21.25 16.54 1.81
N GLU A 41 21.26 17.06 3.05
CA GLU A 41 21.39 16.22 4.24
C GLU A 41 20.27 15.20 4.39
N LYS A 42 19.06 15.51 3.89
CA LYS A 42 17.87 14.66 3.94
C LYS A 42 17.50 14.03 2.59
N THR A 43 18.28 14.32 1.55
CA THR A 43 18.02 13.87 0.19
C THR A 43 19.03 12.82 -0.22
N HIS A 44 18.54 11.69 -0.73
CA HIS A 44 19.37 10.73 -1.43
C HIS A 44 19.41 11.11 -2.92
N ILE A 45 20.62 11.20 -3.49
CA ILE A 45 20.80 11.50 -4.91
C ILE A 45 20.49 10.24 -5.71
N THR A 46 19.28 10.21 -6.26
CA THR A 46 18.81 9.12 -7.11
C THR A 46 19.53 9.10 -8.45
N GLN A 47 19.52 7.98 -9.18
CA GLN A 47 20.05 7.88 -10.53
C GLN A 47 19.37 8.89 -11.46
N GLY A 48 18.05 9.10 -11.33
CA GLY A 48 17.34 10.13 -12.07
C GLY A 48 17.83 11.54 -11.76
N MET A 49 18.11 11.84 -10.49
CA MET A 49 18.67 13.12 -10.06
C MET A 49 20.12 13.27 -10.56
N GLN A 50 20.93 12.23 -10.46
CA GLN A 50 22.31 12.17 -10.94
C GLN A 50 22.38 12.44 -12.46
N ASP A 51 21.49 11.82 -13.23
CA ASP A 51 21.36 12.04 -14.67
C ASP A 51 21.02 13.50 -15.00
N LEU A 52 20.05 14.10 -14.29
CA LEU A 52 19.70 15.51 -14.49
C LEU A 52 20.88 16.41 -14.13
N ILE A 53 21.51 16.19 -12.97
CA ILE A 53 22.62 17.02 -12.50
C ILE A 53 23.78 16.95 -13.49
N THR A 54 24.16 15.74 -13.93
CA THR A 54 25.30 15.53 -14.83
C THR A 54 25.10 16.24 -16.16
N GLU A 55 23.97 16.00 -16.81
CA GLU A 55 23.68 16.57 -18.13
C GLU A 55 23.32 18.05 -18.05
N GLY A 56 22.59 18.44 -17.00
CA GLY A 56 22.20 19.82 -16.76
C GLY A 56 23.39 20.73 -16.46
N ILE A 57 24.36 20.28 -15.65
CA ILE A 57 25.63 21.00 -15.43
C ILE A 57 26.43 21.10 -16.73
N ALA A 58 26.52 20.01 -17.50
CA ALA A 58 27.17 20.04 -18.81
C ALA A 58 26.48 21.04 -19.75
N ARG A 59 25.15 21.16 -19.71
CA ARG A 59 24.41 22.18 -20.46
C ARG A 59 24.69 23.58 -19.97
N LEU A 60 24.55 23.85 -18.68
CA LEU A 60 24.77 25.18 -18.09
C LEU A 60 26.20 25.69 -18.31
N SER A 61 27.17 24.78 -18.35
CA SER A 61 28.57 25.11 -18.66
C SER A 61 28.88 25.29 -20.15
N GLY A 62 27.92 25.05 -21.06
CA GLY A 62 28.14 25.19 -22.51
C GLY A 62 28.74 23.97 -23.21
N HIS A 63 28.86 22.83 -22.54
CA HIS A 63 29.50 21.60 -23.05
C HIS A 63 28.52 20.52 -23.51
N SER A 64 27.21 20.77 -23.44
CA SER A 64 26.16 19.85 -23.91
C SER A 64 25.19 20.54 -24.87
N SER A 65 24.77 19.81 -25.91
CA SER A 65 23.67 20.20 -26.79
C SER A 65 22.29 19.90 -26.20
N GLN A 66 22.23 19.21 -25.05
CA GLN A 66 21.01 18.81 -24.38
C GLN A 66 20.39 19.98 -23.61
N ALA A 67 19.41 20.64 -24.21
CA ALA A 67 18.83 21.87 -23.64
C ALA A 67 17.59 21.62 -22.79
N ILE A 68 16.82 20.57 -23.12
CA ILE A 68 15.49 20.32 -22.57
C ILE A 68 15.50 18.98 -21.83
N PHE A 69 15.09 19.02 -20.57
CA PHE A 69 14.90 17.85 -19.73
C PHE A 69 13.43 17.72 -19.36
N HIS A 70 12.82 16.61 -19.73
CA HIS A 70 11.42 16.34 -19.46
C HIS A 70 11.31 15.28 -18.37
N LEU A 71 10.80 15.68 -17.21
CA LEU A 71 10.60 14.80 -16.07
C LEU A 71 9.31 14.00 -16.28
N LYS A 72 9.47 12.75 -16.72
CA LYS A 72 8.33 11.84 -16.89
C LYS A 72 7.80 11.36 -15.56
N GLN A 73 6.51 11.05 -15.53
CA GLN A 73 5.86 10.48 -14.36
C GLN A 73 6.22 9.00 -14.25
N ALA A 74 6.98 8.63 -13.23
CA ALA A 74 7.00 7.26 -12.73
C ALA A 74 5.88 7.10 -11.71
N MET A 75 6.10 7.65 -10.51
CA MET A 75 5.17 7.65 -9.38
C MET A 75 5.20 9.02 -8.72
N GLY A 76 4.34 9.94 -9.18
CA GLY A 76 3.70 11.05 -8.46
C GLY A 76 4.42 11.80 -7.32
N GLY A 77 5.74 11.75 -7.17
CA GLY A 77 6.48 12.44 -6.13
C GLY A 77 7.96 12.44 -6.48
N GLY A 78 8.60 13.59 -6.27
CA GLY A 78 10.03 13.78 -6.54
C GLY A 78 10.36 14.63 -7.76
N LYS A 79 9.40 15.06 -8.58
CA LYS A 79 9.66 16.00 -9.70
C LYS A 79 10.04 17.38 -9.18
N THR A 80 9.18 17.98 -8.35
CA THR A 80 9.46 19.25 -7.66
C THR A 80 10.75 19.14 -6.86
N HIS A 81 10.92 18.08 -6.08
CA HIS A 81 12.15 17.79 -5.34
C HIS A 81 13.41 17.76 -6.24
N LEU A 82 13.32 17.16 -7.43
CA LEU A 82 14.42 17.07 -8.39
C LEU A 82 14.69 18.42 -9.10
N LEU A 83 13.65 19.22 -9.37
CA LEU A 83 13.78 20.62 -9.80
C LEU A 83 14.48 21.47 -8.74
N VAL A 84 14.07 21.37 -7.48
CA VAL A 84 14.65 22.11 -6.34
C VAL A 84 16.12 21.71 -6.15
N GLY A 85 16.42 20.41 -6.05
CA GLY A 85 17.78 19.93 -5.86
C GLY A 85 18.71 20.38 -6.98
N PHE A 86 18.28 20.29 -8.24
CA PHE A 86 19.08 20.78 -9.36
C PHE A 86 19.20 22.32 -9.37
N GLY A 87 18.14 23.05 -9.01
CA GLY A 87 18.15 24.50 -8.86
C GLY A 87 19.15 24.98 -7.79
N LEU A 88 19.15 24.35 -6.61
CA LEU A 88 20.10 24.64 -5.54
C LEU A 88 21.55 24.40 -5.98
N LEU A 89 21.81 23.29 -6.66
CA LEU A 89 23.13 23.01 -7.23
C LEU A 89 23.50 24.04 -8.30
N ALA A 90 22.60 24.40 -9.22
CA ALA A 90 22.90 25.41 -10.24
C ALA A 90 23.20 26.80 -9.64
N LYS A 91 22.58 27.14 -8.51
CA LYS A 91 22.78 28.43 -7.81
C LYS A 91 24.05 28.46 -6.95
N HIS A 92 24.31 27.40 -6.19
CA HIS A 92 25.35 27.40 -5.15
C HIS A 92 26.54 26.51 -5.54
N SER A 93 27.66 27.13 -5.92
CA SER A 93 28.90 26.40 -6.27
C SER A 93 29.44 25.55 -5.10
N ALA A 94 29.34 26.05 -3.86
CA ALA A 94 29.78 25.31 -2.68
C ALA A 94 29.02 23.98 -2.51
N LEU A 95 27.71 23.95 -2.76
CA LEU A 95 26.94 22.70 -2.76
C LEU A 95 27.38 21.77 -3.89
N ARG A 96 27.61 22.30 -5.09
CA ARG A 96 28.09 21.46 -6.22
C ARG A 96 29.42 20.79 -5.91
N GLN A 97 30.32 21.48 -5.22
CA GLN A 97 31.61 20.89 -4.84
C GLN A 97 31.48 19.72 -3.88
N ILE A 98 30.40 19.67 -3.08
CA ILE A 98 30.14 18.59 -2.13
C ILE A 98 29.35 17.46 -2.79
N TYR A 99 28.22 17.81 -3.43
CA TYR A 99 27.21 16.84 -3.88
C TYR A 99 27.29 16.49 -5.37
N ALA A 100 28.05 17.26 -6.16
CA ALA A 100 28.37 16.98 -7.56
C ALA A 100 29.89 16.77 -7.77
N ALA A 101 30.61 16.40 -6.70
CA ALA A 101 32.03 16.10 -6.76
C ALA A 101 32.31 14.97 -7.78
N GLY A 102 33.27 15.18 -8.68
CA GLY A 102 33.61 14.21 -9.73
C GLY A 102 32.70 14.25 -10.97
N ILE A 103 31.65 15.06 -10.98
CA ILE A 103 30.85 15.34 -12.18
C ILE A 103 31.64 16.30 -13.09
N ALA A 104 31.70 16.00 -14.38
CA ALA A 104 32.35 16.86 -15.36
C ALA A 104 31.71 18.26 -15.37
N TYR A 105 32.55 19.30 -15.44
CA TYR A 105 32.15 20.70 -15.53
C TYR A 105 31.41 21.27 -14.30
N ALA A 106 31.40 20.59 -13.15
CA ALA A 106 30.74 21.07 -11.93
C ALA A 106 31.24 22.45 -11.45
N ASP A 107 32.53 22.74 -11.68
CA ASP A 107 33.19 24.02 -11.35
C ASP A 107 33.28 24.99 -12.54
N ALA A 108 32.70 24.67 -13.69
CA ALA A 108 32.84 25.47 -14.92
C ALA A 108 32.06 26.79 -14.90
N PHE A 109 31.18 26.99 -13.92
CA PHE A 109 30.46 28.24 -13.69
C PHE A 109 30.30 28.51 -12.19
N GLY A 110 30.01 29.76 -11.80
CA GLY A 110 29.79 30.14 -10.40
C GLY A 110 28.34 29.91 -9.96
N SER A 111 27.42 30.70 -10.51
CA SER A 111 25.97 30.60 -10.28
C SER A 111 25.23 30.71 -11.61
N ALA A 112 24.12 30.00 -11.75
CA ALA A 112 23.13 30.23 -12.80
C ALA A 112 22.09 31.27 -12.36
N ASN A 113 21.53 32.01 -13.31
CA ASN A 113 20.30 32.77 -13.12
C ASN A 113 19.12 31.82 -13.25
N ILE A 114 18.28 31.75 -12.23
CA ILE A 114 17.20 30.76 -12.14
C ILE A 114 15.86 31.46 -12.26
N ALA A 115 14.99 30.92 -13.11
CA ALA A 115 13.57 31.25 -13.14
C ALA A 115 12.75 29.98 -12.93
N ALA A 116 11.75 30.05 -12.05
CA ALA A 116 10.85 28.97 -11.69
C ALA A 116 9.40 29.39 -11.92
N PHE A 117 8.58 28.45 -12.38
CA PHE A 117 7.13 28.67 -12.52
C PHE A 117 6.37 27.39 -12.22
N ASN A 118 5.43 27.47 -11.26
CA ASN A 118 4.48 26.39 -10.98
C ASN A 118 3.16 26.65 -11.74
N GLY A 119 2.70 25.69 -12.54
CA GLY A 119 1.49 25.79 -13.34
C GLY A 119 0.17 25.78 -12.57
N ARG A 120 0.19 25.65 -11.23
CA ARG A 120 -0.96 25.98 -10.38
C ARG A 120 -1.12 27.49 -10.17
N ASN A 121 -0.06 28.26 -10.40
CA ASN A 121 -0.10 29.72 -10.32
C ASN A 121 -0.71 30.28 -11.60
N ASN A 122 -1.41 31.41 -11.47
CA ASN A 122 -2.04 32.09 -12.60
C ASN A 122 -1.82 33.61 -12.51
N PRO A 123 -0.59 34.08 -12.76
CA PRO A 123 -0.27 35.50 -12.72
C PRO A 123 -0.84 36.27 -13.92
N ASP A 124 -1.19 37.55 -13.71
CA ASP A 124 -1.71 38.44 -14.76
C ASP A 124 -0.74 38.65 -15.94
N HIS A 125 0.56 38.50 -15.68
CA HIS A 125 1.63 38.62 -16.67
C HIS A 125 2.08 37.29 -17.28
N PHE A 126 1.33 36.20 -17.03
CA PHE A 126 1.56 34.84 -17.53
C PHE A 126 2.94 34.26 -17.14
N PHE A 127 3.18 32.99 -17.49
CA PHE A 127 4.45 32.34 -17.16
C PHE A 127 5.67 33.07 -17.78
N TRP A 128 5.52 33.67 -18.97
CA TRP A 128 6.63 34.34 -19.65
C TRP A 128 7.01 35.67 -18.98
N GLY A 129 6.04 36.43 -18.48
CA GLY A 129 6.33 37.62 -17.70
C GLY A 129 6.97 37.28 -16.36
N GLU A 130 6.55 36.16 -15.75
CA GLU A 130 7.09 35.70 -14.46
C GLU A 130 8.55 35.31 -14.61
N ILE A 131 8.88 34.52 -15.64
CA ILE A 131 10.27 34.18 -15.99
C ILE A 131 11.09 35.45 -16.24
N ALA A 132 10.58 36.39 -17.05
CA ALA A 132 11.30 37.61 -17.36
C ALA A 132 11.55 38.48 -16.11
N ASN A 133 10.58 38.56 -15.20
CA ASN A 133 10.72 39.26 -13.91
C ASN A 133 11.80 38.62 -13.02
N GLN A 134 11.78 37.29 -12.88
CA GLN A 134 12.76 36.56 -12.06
C GLN A 134 14.18 36.65 -12.63
N LEU A 135 14.33 36.76 -13.96
CA LEU A 135 15.62 37.04 -14.62
C LEU A 135 16.01 38.53 -14.61
N GLY A 136 15.25 39.40 -13.94
CA GLY A 136 15.53 40.85 -13.84
C GLY A 136 15.30 41.63 -15.13
N LYS A 137 14.62 41.06 -16.13
CA LYS A 137 14.38 41.62 -17.46
C LYS A 137 12.89 41.80 -17.78
N GLY A 138 12.03 41.88 -16.77
CA GLY A 138 10.56 41.96 -16.89
C GLY A 138 10.05 43.07 -17.82
N GLU A 139 10.71 44.24 -17.82
CA GLU A 139 10.37 45.37 -18.70
C GLU A 139 10.37 44.98 -20.20
N GLN A 140 11.27 44.07 -20.60
CA GLN A 140 11.37 43.62 -22.00
C GLN A 140 10.12 42.87 -22.46
N PHE A 141 9.36 42.27 -21.53
CA PHE A 141 8.22 41.44 -21.85
C PHE A 141 6.86 42.10 -21.58
N ARG A 142 6.82 43.31 -20.98
CA ARG A 142 5.57 44.01 -20.62
C ARG A 142 4.54 44.11 -21.74
N THR A 143 5.00 44.28 -22.98
CA THR A 143 4.15 44.37 -24.18
C THR A 143 3.35 43.10 -24.48
N PHE A 144 3.73 41.96 -23.89
CA PHE A 144 3.12 40.65 -24.13
C PHE A 144 1.90 40.34 -23.25
N TRP A 145 1.58 41.21 -22.28
CA TRP A 145 0.38 41.08 -21.44
C TRP A 145 -0.37 42.40 -21.20
N ASN A 146 0.29 43.57 -21.28
CA ASN A 146 -0.35 44.87 -21.01
C ASN A 146 -1.50 45.21 -21.98
N SER A 147 -1.51 44.65 -23.19
CA SER A 147 -2.56 44.89 -24.19
C SER A 147 -3.30 43.60 -24.54
N GLY A 148 -3.37 42.67 -23.57
CA GLY A 148 -3.88 41.32 -23.76
C GLY A 148 -2.77 40.30 -24.04
N PRO A 149 -3.09 38.99 -24.00
CA PRO A 149 -2.11 37.93 -24.17
C PRO A 149 -1.54 37.95 -25.58
N LYS A 150 -0.22 38.13 -25.69
CA LYS A 150 0.52 37.99 -26.94
C LYS A 150 1.75 37.14 -26.68
N ALA A 151 1.88 36.02 -27.40
CA ALA A 151 3.04 35.14 -27.27
C ALA A 151 4.34 35.88 -27.64
N PRO A 152 5.38 35.85 -26.80
CA PRO A 152 6.73 36.23 -27.20
C PRO A 152 7.23 35.31 -28.32
N ASP A 153 7.91 35.88 -29.30
CA ASP A 153 8.54 35.15 -30.39
C ASP A 153 9.93 34.65 -29.96
N GLU A 154 10.50 33.75 -30.76
CA GLU A 154 11.82 33.17 -30.47
C GLU A 154 12.91 34.23 -30.26
N LYS A 155 12.86 35.34 -31.02
CA LYS A 155 13.82 36.45 -30.90
C LYS A 155 13.75 37.15 -29.54
N ASP A 156 12.56 37.28 -28.98
CA ASP A 156 12.35 37.91 -27.68
C ASP A 156 12.97 37.06 -26.56
N TRP A 157 12.82 35.73 -26.66
CA TRP A 157 13.49 34.79 -25.76
C TRP A 157 15.01 34.79 -25.94
N LEU A 158 15.53 34.84 -27.18
CA LEU A 158 16.97 34.93 -27.43
C LEU A 158 17.61 36.20 -26.86
N GLN A 159 16.86 37.31 -26.86
CA GLN A 159 17.25 38.57 -26.23
C GLN A 159 17.19 38.47 -24.70
N LEU A 160 16.16 37.81 -24.16
CA LEU A 160 16.06 37.51 -22.73
C LEU A 160 17.27 36.70 -22.23
N PHE A 161 17.73 35.72 -23.02
CA PHE A 161 18.89 34.87 -22.72
C PHE A 161 20.23 35.42 -23.22
N GLU A 162 20.29 36.68 -23.60
CA GLU A 162 21.56 37.30 -23.97
C GLU A 162 22.49 37.44 -22.78
N GLY A 163 23.74 37.00 -22.94
CA GLY A 163 24.79 36.98 -21.94
C GLY A 163 25.51 35.62 -21.84
N ASP A 164 26.67 35.60 -21.18
CA ASP A 164 27.43 34.36 -20.91
C ASP A 164 27.03 33.70 -19.57
N GLN A 165 26.25 34.37 -18.72
CA GLN A 165 25.76 33.76 -17.48
C GLN A 165 24.78 32.62 -17.79
N PRO A 166 24.96 31.43 -17.19
CA PRO A 166 24.05 30.31 -17.39
C PRO A 166 22.64 30.64 -16.92
N VAL A 167 21.63 30.15 -17.64
CA VAL A 167 20.22 30.34 -17.28
C VAL A 167 19.55 28.99 -17.11
N LEU A 168 18.90 28.79 -15.96
CA LEU A 168 18.11 27.61 -15.65
C LEU A 168 16.63 28.00 -15.52
N ILE A 169 15.77 27.34 -16.29
CA ILE A 169 14.32 27.52 -16.23
C ILE A 169 13.68 26.23 -15.72
N LEU A 170 12.95 26.34 -14.61
CA LEU A 170 12.28 25.23 -13.94
C LEU A 170 10.76 25.40 -14.09
N LEU A 171 10.12 24.50 -14.81
CA LEU A 171 8.67 24.55 -15.06
C LEU A 171 8.01 23.34 -14.41
N ASP A 172 7.24 23.58 -13.36
CA ASP A 172 6.59 22.53 -12.58
C ASP A 172 5.09 22.52 -12.81
N GLU A 173 4.49 21.32 -12.86
CA GLU A 173 3.04 21.12 -12.95
C GLU A 173 2.34 21.99 -14.02
N MET A 174 2.91 22.09 -15.22
CA MET A 174 2.35 22.91 -16.30
C MET A 174 0.95 22.50 -16.80
N PRO A 175 0.50 21.23 -16.78
CA PRO A 175 -0.80 20.87 -17.37
C PRO A 175 -2.03 21.61 -16.79
N PRO A 176 -2.18 21.78 -15.46
CA PRO A 176 -3.24 22.62 -14.89
C PRO A 176 -3.30 24.03 -15.48
N TYR A 177 -2.14 24.66 -15.71
CA TYR A 177 -2.05 26.00 -16.28
C TYR A 177 -2.65 26.07 -17.68
N PHE A 178 -2.20 25.18 -18.57
CA PHE A 178 -2.70 25.10 -19.94
C PHE A 178 -4.19 24.72 -19.99
N HIS A 179 -4.62 23.82 -19.10
CA HIS A 179 -6.03 23.46 -18.99
C HIS A 179 -6.90 24.66 -18.61
N TYR A 180 -6.48 25.45 -17.62
CA TYR A 180 -7.16 26.66 -17.23
C TYR A 180 -7.21 27.69 -18.37
N LEU A 181 -6.07 27.97 -19.04
CA LEU A 181 -6.02 28.90 -20.17
C LEU A 181 -6.85 28.45 -21.37
N ASN A 182 -7.09 27.14 -21.52
CA ASN A 182 -7.93 26.60 -22.60
C ASN A 182 -9.41 26.95 -22.40
N THR A 183 -9.81 27.35 -21.18
CA THR A 183 -11.16 27.86 -20.91
C THR A 183 -11.37 29.32 -21.34
N GLN A 184 -10.28 30.04 -21.65
CA GLN A 184 -10.33 31.45 -22.02
C GLN A 184 -10.26 31.61 -23.54
N GLN A 185 -11.31 32.19 -24.14
CA GLN A 185 -11.39 32.39 -25.59
C GLN A 185 -10.72 33.70 -26.02
N VAL A 186 -9.97 33.66 -27.13
CA VAL A 186 -9.38 34.82 -27.80
C VAL A 186 -9.47 34.65 -29.30
N GLY A 187 -10.24 35.50 -29.96
CA GLY A 187 -10.49 35.40 -31.40
C GLY A 187 -11.15 34.06 -31.76
N SER A 188 -10.54 33.31 -32.68
CA SER A 188 -11.00 31.98 -33.11
C SER A 188 -10.38 30.82 -32.32
N GLY A 189 -9.53 31.11 -31.32
CA GLY A 189 -8.81 30.12 -30.53
C GLY A 189 -8.90 30.42 -29.03
N THR A 190 -7.93 29.94 -28.27
CA THR A 190 -7.86 30.08 -26.82
C THR A 190 -6.58 30.76 -26.37
N VAL A 191 -6.55 31.26 -25.13
CA VAL A 191 -5.31 31.76 -24.51
C VAL A 191 -4.28 30.63 -24.38
N ALA A 192 -4.72 29.37 -24.24
CA ALA A 192 -3.83 28.22 -24.22
C ALA A 192 -3.06 28.04 -25.55
N ASP A 193 -3.65 28.37 -26.70
CA ASP A 193 -2.93 28.32 -27.98
C ASP A 193 -1.79 29.35 -28.01
N ILE A 194 -2.03 30.55 -27.46
CA ILE A 194 -1.04 31.62 -27.35
C ILE A 194 0.08 31.20 -26.40
N ALA A 195 -0.27 30.65 -25.24
CA ALA A 195 0.70 30.15 -24.27
C ALA A 195 1.51 28.96 -24.83
N THR A 196 0.88 28.08 -25.63
CA THR A 196 1.54 26.93 -26.24
C THR A 196 2.60 27.41 -27.23
N ARG A 197 2.29 28.43 -28.03
CA ARG A 197 3.26 29.08 -28.93
C ARG A 197 4.40 29.75 -28.15
N ALA A 198 4.08 30.51 -27.10
CA ALA A 198 5.09 31.13 -26.25
C ALA A 198 6.05 30.09 -25.65
N PHE A 199 5.51 28.95 -25.23
CA PHE A 199 6.25 27.85 -24.64
C PHE A 199 7.12 27.12 -25.66
N ALA A 200 6.60 26.83 -26.86
CA ALA A 200 7.40 26.27 -27.96
C ALA A 200 8.57 27.20 -28.34
N ASN A 201 8.30 28.50 -28.49
CA ASN A 201 9.33 29.51 -28.80
C ASN A 201 10.41 29.59 -27.71
N LEU A 202 10.03 29.47 -26.43
CA LEU A 202 10.95 29.40 -25.30
C LEU A 202 11.90 28.21 -25.43
N LEU A 203 11.35 27.01 -25.70
CA LEU A 203 12.13 25.78 -25.85
C LEU A 203 13.10 25.87 -27.04
N THR A 204 12.64 26.37 -28.18
CA THR A 204 13.48 26.59 -29.37
C THR A 204 14.62 27.57 -29.07
N ALA A 205 14.33 28.70 -28.43
CA ALA A 205 15.34 29.68 -28.06
C ALA A 205 16.38 29.13 -27.07
N ALA A 206 15.93 28.34 -26.08
CA ALA A 206 16.82 27.66 -25.14
C ALA A 206 17.76 26.68 -25.85
N GLY A 207 17.29 25.93 -26.85
CA GLY A 207 18.10 25.02 -27.66
C GLY A 207 19.26 25.72 -28.39
N LYS A 208 19.02 26.92 -28.92
CA LYS A 208 20.02 27.71 -29.67
C LYS A 208 21.07 28.41 -28.80
N LYS A 209 20.90 28.46 -27.48
CA LYS A 209 21.86 29.09 -26.54
C LYS A 209 22.66 28.03 -25.79
N LYS A 210 23.99 28.06 -25.90
CA LYS A 210 24.89 27.05 -25.33
C LYS A 210 24.69 26.79 -23.82
N ASN A 211 24.27 27.79 -23.05
CA ASN A 211 24.23 27.84 -21.58
C ASN A 211 22.81 28.02 -20.99
N VAL A 212 21.76 27.70 -21.75
CA VAL A 212 20.37 27.75 -21.27
C VAL A 212 19.83 26.34 -21.11
N CYS A 213 19.32 26.02 -19.92
CA CYS A 213 18.75 24.73 -19.57
C CYS A 213 17.29 24.90 -19.16
N VAL A 214 16.40 24.07 -19.71
CA VAL A 214 14.98 24.04 -19.34
C VAL A 214 14.62 22.66 -18.80
N VAL A 215 14.05 22.62 -17.60
CA VAL A 215 13.54 21.39 -16.99
C VAL A 215 12.03 21.52 -16.83
N VAL A 216 11.29 20.58 -17.41
CA VAL A 216 9.82 20.60 -17.45
C VAL A 216 9.26 19.37 -16.77
N SER A 217 8.30 19.59 -15.87
CA SER A 217 7.58 18.56 -15.13
C SER A 217 6.12 18.45 -15.64
N ASP A 218 5.70 17.22 -15.93
CA ASP A 218 4.32 16.88 -16.36
C ASP A 218 3.47 16.32 -15.19
N LEU A 219 2.15 16.47 -15.26
CA LEU A 219 1.16 15.93 -14.33
C LEU A 219 0.14 15.08 -15.11
N ALA A 220 0.39 13.77 -15.22
CA ALA A 220 -0.22 12.94 -16.25
C ALA A 220 -1.69 12.54 -16.00
N ALA A 221 -2.20 12.57 -14.76
CA ALA A 221 -3.44 11.85 -14.43
C ALA A 221 -4.73 12.70 -14.42
N ALA A 222 -4.65 14.03 -14.29
CA ALA A 222 -5.85 14.87 -14.08
C ALA A 222 -6.22 15.80 -15.26
N TYR A 223 -5.31 16.04 -16.21
CA TYR A 223 -5.46 17.10 -17.23
C TYR A 223 -5.07 16.64 -18.64
N ASP A 224 -5.84 15.70 -19.21
CA ASP A 224 -5.58 15.13 -20.55
C ASP A 224 -5.46 16.20 -21.66
N THR A 225 -6.27 17.26 -21.60
CA THR A 225 -6.19 18.37 -22.57
C THR A 225 -4.94 19.23 -22.41
N GLY A 226 -4.54 19.55 -21.17
CA GLY A 226 -3.30 20.30 -20.89
C GLY A 226 -2.04 19.52 -21.25
N GLY A 227 -2.01 18.23 -20.93
CA GLY A 227 -0.90 17.33 -21.27
C GLY A 227 -0.71 17.18 -22.79
N LYS A 228 -1.79 17.15 -23.57
CA LYS A 228 -1.73 17.14 -25.05
C LYS A 228 -1.07 18.39 -25.62
N LEU A 229 -1.38 19.58 -25.07
CA LEU A 229 -0.78 20.84 -25.52
C LEU A 229 0.72 20.90 -25.24
N ILE A 230 1.15 20.43 -24.06
CA ILE A 230 2.57 20.36 -23.69
C ILE A 230 3.31 19.37 -24.60
N ASN A 231 2.79 18.17 -24.79
CA ASN A 231 3.40 17.17 -25.67
C ASN A 231 3.47 17.65 -27.12
N ARG A 232 2.49 18.45 -27.58
CA ARG A 232 2.53 19.11 -28.88
C ARG A 232 3.67 20.12 -28.95
N ALA A 233 3.78 21.05 -27.99
CA ALA A 233 4.87 22.03 -27.96
C ALA A 233 6.27 21.39 -27.86
N LEU A 234 6.43 20.34 -27.05
CA LEU A 234 7.65 19.53 -26.99
C LEU A 234 7.93 18.84 -28.33
N GLY A 235 6.90 18.30 -28.98
CA GLY A 235 7.00 17.70 -30.31
C GLY A 235 7.45 18.69 -31.39
N ASP A 236 6.88 19.89 -31.39
CA ASP A 236 7.23 20.97 -32.31
C ASP A 236 8.68 21.41 -32.09
N ALA A 237 9.09 21.63 -30.83
CA ALA A 237 10.48 21.96 -30.49
C ALA A 237 11.48 20.86 -30.89
N ARG A 238 11.13 19.57 -30.71
CA ARG A 238 11.94 18.43 -31.18
C ARG A 238 12.13 18.43 -32.69
N ALA A 239 11.09 18.79 -33.45
CA ALA A 239 11.16 18.84 -34.90
C ALA A 239 12.12 19.94 -35.38
N GLU A 240 12.19 21.06 -34.66
CA GLU A 240 13.07 22.19 -35.00
C GLU A 240 14.51 22.02 -34.52
N LEU A 241 14.72 21.48 -33.32
CA LEU A 241 16.03 21.40 -32.66
C LEU A 241 16.76 20.04 -32.81
N GLY A 242 16.07 19.01 -33.30
CA GLY A 242 16.55 17.62 -33.26
C GLY A 242 16.35 16.95 -31.90
N ARG A 243 17.04 15.83 -31.63
CA ARG A 243 16.95 15.06 -30.36
C ARG A 243 17.64 15.78 -29.18
N GLN A 244 17.28 17.05 -28.91
CA GLN A 244 17.77 17.85 -27.78
C GLN A 244 16.86 17.75 -26.54
N GLU A 245 15.94 16.77 -26.50
CA GLU A 245 15.10 16.44 -25.34
C GLU A 245 15.47 15.07 -24.76
N ARG A 246 15.64 15.02 -23.44
CA ARG A 246 15.96 13.81 -22.67
C ARG A 246 14.88 13.63 -21.62
N ASN A 247 14.32 12.43 -21.60
CA ASN A 247 13.38 12.05 -20.56
C ASN A 247 14.16 11.59 -19.33
N ILE A 248 13.75 12.07 -18.16
CA ILE A 248 14.30 11.64 -16.88
C ILE A 248 13.16 11.07 -16.05
N THR A 249 13.42 9.88 -15.50
CA THR A 249 12.55 9.25 -14.52
C THR A 249 13.13 9.54 -13.14
N PRO A 250 12.44 10.29 -12.25
CA PRO A 250 13.03 10.76 -10.99
C PRO A 250 13.53 9.66 -10.04
N VAL A 251 12.79 8.55 -9.96
CA VAL A 251 13.08 7.40 -9.09
C VAL A 251 12.68 6.13 -9.85
N ASP A 252 13.56 5.12 -9.85
CA ASP A 252 13.22 3.79 -10.39
C ASP A 252 12.80 2.85 -9.25
N LEU A 253 11.52 2.43 -9.27
CA LEU A 253 10.98 1.51 -8.27
C LEU A 253 11.46 0.06 -8.43
N ALA A 254 11.98 -0.30 -9.60
CA ALA A 254 12.59 -1.61 -9.79
C ALA A 254 13.98 -1.68 -9.13
N ALA A 255 14.60 -0.53 -8.86
CA ALA A 255 15.89 -0.42 -8.20
C ALA A 255 15.76 -0.33 -6.67
N ASN A 256 16.83 -0.67 -5.96
CA ASN A 256 16.91 -0.61 -4.49
C ASN A 256 16.98 0.83 -3.93
N GLU A 257 16.97 1.84 -4.81
CA GLU A 257 17.04 3.27 -4.50
C GLU A 257 15.97 3.75 -3.52
N ILE A 258 14.82 3.08 -3.50
CA ILE A 258 13.75 3.38 -2.55
C ILE A 258 14.19 3.17 -1.10
N TYR A 259 15.02 2.16 -0.85
CA TYR A 259 15.55 1.89 0.48
C TYR A 259 16.57 2.93 0.89
N ASP A 260 17.38 3.43 -0.04
CA ASP A 260 18.31 4.53 0.21
C ASP A 260 17.59 5.83 0.56
N ILE A 261 16.50 6.15 -0.14
CA ILE A 261 15.65 7.30 0.19
C ILE A 261 15.07 7.15 1.60
N LEU A 262 14.52 5.97 1.91
CA LEU A 262 13.94 5.70 3.24
C LEU A 262 15.00 5.76 4.34
N ARG A 263 16.19 5.18 4.13
CA ARG A 263 17.33 5.26 5.05
C ARG A 263 17.69 6.71 5.35
N LYS A 264 17.94 7.50 4.29
CA LYS A 264 18.37 8.89 4.41
C LYS A 264 17.33 9.77 5.11
N ARG A 265 16.04 9.55 4.85
CA ARG A 265 14.95 10.35 5.42
C ARG A 265 14.52 9.93 6.82
N LEU A 266 14.63 8.65 7.18
CA LEU A 266 14.04 8.12 8.42
C LEU A 266 15.06 7.77 9.48
N PHE A 267 16.34 7.60 9.12
CA PHE A 267 17.40 7.20 10.03
C PHE A 267 18.54 8.21 10.09
N THR A 268 19.06 8.42 11.30
CA THR A 268 20.24 9.24 11.58
C THR A 268 21.50 8.37 11.50
N SER A 269 21.41 7.13 11.99
CA SER A 269 22.51 6.17 11.95
C SER A 269 22.00 4.74 11.82
N LEU A 270 22.83 3.91 11.21
CA LEU A 270 22.66 2.48 10.99
C LEU A 270 23.87 1.75 11.60
N PRO A 271 23.77 0.45 11.90
CA PRO A 271 24.89 -0.34 12.37
C PRO A 271 25.97 -0.49 11.29
N ASP A 272 27.12 -1.04 11.67
CA ASP A 272 28.16 -1.40 10.72
C ASP A 272 27.76 -2.59 9.84
N GLN A 273 28.53 -2.79 8.75
CA GLN A 273 28.25 -3.86 7.79
C GLN A 273 28.32 -5.25 8.43
N ALA A 274 29.20 -5.46 9.43
CA ALA A 274 29.35 -6.75 10.08
C ALA A 274 28.08 -7.19 10.83
N GLU A 275 27.43 -6.27 11.57
CA GLU A 275 26.15 -6.60 12.21
C GLU A 275 25.03 -6.86 11.19
N ILE A 276 25.05 -6.15 10.04
CA ILE A 276 24.08 -6.38 8.96
C ILE A 276 24.29 -7.76 8.32
N ASP A 277 25.54 -8.15 8.07
CA ASP A 277 25.90 -9.44 7.51
C ASP A 277 25.53 -10.59 8.47
N ASP A 278 25.76 -10.44 9.77
CA ASP A 278 25.32 -11.39 10.79
C ASP A 278 23.80 -11.62 10.78
N ILE A 279 23.02 -10.54 10.58
CA ILE A 279 21.57 -10.61 10.42
C ILE A 279 21.22 -11.33 9.13
N ALA A 280 21.88 -10.99 8.02
CA ALA A 280 21.65 -11.62 6.72
C ALA A 280 21.88 -13.14 6.78
N ASP A 281 22.98 -13.58 7.37
CA ASP A 281 23.34 -14.99 7.54
C ASP A 281 22.32 -15.77 8.39
N ALA A 282 21.75 -15.12 9.42
CA ALA A 282 20.71 -15.73 10.25
C ALA A 282 19.39 -15.91 9.48
N TYR A 283 19.00 -14.93 8.68
CA TYR A 283 17.83 -15.04 7.80
C TYR A 283 18.06 -16.07 6.68
N GLY A 284 19.24 -16.08 6.05
CA GLY A 284 19.61 -17.03 5.01
C GLY A 284 19.47 -18.48 5.48
N ARG A 285 20.00 -18.81 6.68
CA ARG A 285 19.83 -20.14 7.28
C ARG A 285 18.36 -20.52 7.48
N LYS A 286 17.53 -19.60 7.99
CA LYS A 286 16.09 -19.87 8.19
C LYS A 286 15.32 -20.05 6.89
N LEU A 287 15.65 -19.28 5.86
CA LEU A 287 15.05 -19.42 4.54
C LEU A 287 15.50 -20.72 3.85
N GLU A 288 16.75 -21.13 4.02
CA GLU A 288 17.25 -22.42 3.53
C GLU A 288 16.53 -23.59 4.22
N GLU A 289 16.33 -23.51 5.54
CA GLU A 289 15.53 -24.49 6.31
C GLU A 289 14.08 -24.57 5.78
N ALA A 290 13.43 -23.41 5.57
CA ALA A 290 12.07 -23.34 5.03
C ALA A 290 11.98 -23.90 3.59
N ALA A 291 12.95 -23.61 2.73
CA ALA A 291 13.02 -24.15 1.38
C ALA A 291 13.20 -25.67 1.39
N LYS A 292 14.06 -26.22 2.27
CA LYS A 292 14.21 -27.67 2.48
C LYS A 292 12.92 -28.33 2.97
N ALA A 293 12.18 -27.64 3.84
CA ALA A 293 10.88 -28.08 4.33
C ALA A 293 9.74 -27.91 3.31
N LYS A 294 10.01 -27.30 2.14
CA LYS A 294 9.03 -26.96 1.09
C LYS A 294 7.92 -26.02 1.58
N THR A 295 8.23 -25.17 2.54
CA THR A 295 7.34 -24.11 3.03
C THR A 295 7.68 -22.74 2.44
N ALA A 296 8.85 -22.62 1.79
CA ALA A 296 9.27 -21.48 0.98
C ALA A 296 9.72 -21.94 -0.41
N SER A 297 9.84 -21.00 -1.35
CA SER A 297 10.30 -21.31 -2.71
C SER A 297 11.72 -21.86 -2.70
N ARG A 298 12.05 -22.73 -3.67
CA ARG A 298 13.43 -23.17 -3.87
C ARG A 298 14.31 -21.96 -4.24
N GLY A 299 15.42 -21.78 -3.53
CA GLY A 299 16.30 -20.62 -3.73
C GLY A 299 15.90 -19.39 -2.91
N ALA A 300 14.96 -19.51 -1.96
CA ALA A 300 14.55 -18.40 -1.09
C ALA A 300 15.71 -17.83 -0.26
N GLU A 301 16.77 -18.60 -0.02
CA GLU A 301 17.99 -18.14 0.64
C GLU A 301 18.64 -16.92 -0.05
N ALA A 302 18.44 -16.74 -1.36
CA ALA A 302 18.95 -15.58 -2.11
C ALA A 302 18.33 -14.24 -1.67
N ILE A 303 17.20 -14.28 -0.93
CA ILE A 303 16.64 -13.08 -0.30
C ILE A 303 17.64 -12.49 0.71
N ALA A 304 18.46 -13.33 1.35
CA ALA A 304 19.44 -12.87 2.32
C ALA A 304 20.54 -12.00 1.70
N ASP A 305 20.91 -12.29 0.44
CA ASP A 305 21.91 -11.51 -0.30
C ASP A 305 21.47 -10.04 -0.49
N GLU A 306 20.16 -9.80 -0.52
CA GLU A 306 19.58 -8.46 -0.67
C GLU A 306 19.53 -7.68 0.66
N ILE A 307 19.68 -8.33 1.82
CA ILE A 307 19.52 -7.66 3.13
C ILE A 307 20.50 -6.51 3.30
N SER A 308 21.75 -6.68 2.88
CA SER A 308 22.76 -5.61 2.92
C SER A 308 22.31 -4.35 2.17
N LEU A 309 21.57 -4.53 1.07
CA LEU A 309 21.07 -3.45 0.22
C LEU A 309 19.78 -2.84 0.76
N THR A 310 18.97 -3.58 1.55
CA THR A 310 17.65 -3.11 2.00
C THR A 310 17.56 -2.79 3.49
N TYR A 311 18.56 -3.16 4.30
CA TYR A 311 18.58 -2.94 5.75
C TYR A 311 18.28 -1.47 6.10
N PRO A 312 17.42 -1.18 7.10
CA PRO A 312 16.79 -2.10 8.07
C PRO A 312 15.47 -2.72 7.62
N PHE A 313 15.12 -2.63 6.34
CA PHE A 313 13.87 -3.14 5.81
C PHE A 313 14.02 -4.54 5.23
N HIS A 314 12.97 -5.33 5.35
CA HIS A 314 12.88 -6.66 4.76
C HIS A 314 12.91 -6.56 3.22
N PRO A 315 13.71 -7.38 2.49
CA PRO A 315 13.85 -7.25 1.04
C PRO A 315 12.53 -7.42 0.27
N ARG A 316 11.60 -8.23 0.80
CA ARG A 316 10.26 -8.39 0.21
C ARG A 316 9.35 -7.18 0.34
N LEU A 317 9.71 -6.16 1.13
CA LEU A 317 8.92 -4.93 1.25
C LEU A 317 8.68 -4.27 -0.12
N LYS A 318 9.69 -4.22 -1.00
CA LYS A 318 9.55 -3.68 -2.36
C LYS A 318 8.49 -4.41 -3.18
N ASN A 319 8.40 -5.73 -3.02
CA ASN A 319 7.42 -6.55 -3.75
C ASN A 319 6.01 -6.20 -3.30
N VAL A 320 5.80 -6.06 -1.98
CA VAL A 320 4.49 -5.67 -1.44
C VAL A 320 4.14 -4.25 -1.89
N ILE A 321 5.08 -3.29 -1.81
CA ILE A 321 4.90 -1.92 -2.32
C ILE A 321 4.53 -1.91 -3.81
N ALA A 322 5.20 -2.74 -4.62
CA ALA A 322 4.95 -2.83 -6.04
C ALA A 322 3.51 -3.29 -6.37
N LEU A 323 2.84 -4.04 -5.48
CA LEU A 323 1.45 -4.46 -5.69
C LEU A 323 0.48 -3.28 -5.69
N PHE A 324 0.71 -2.27 -4.86
CA PHE A 324 -0.20 -1.12 -4.71
C PHE A 324 0.38 0.21 -5.17
N LYS A 325 1.47 0.15 -5.95
CA LYS A 325 2.08 1.30 -6.62
C LYS A 325 1.06 2.10 -7.45
N GLU A 326 0.12 1.41 -8.11
CA GLU A 326 -0.89 2.03 -8.97
C GLU A 326 -2.04 2.71 -8.20
N ASN A 327 -2.08 2.56 -6.87
CA ASN A 327 -3.08 3.22 -6.04
C ASN A 327 -2.83 4.74 -6.04
N GLU A 328 -3.83 5.54 -6.43
CA GLU A 328 -3.67 6.97 -6.63
C GLU A 328 -3.22 7.72 -5.39
N GLN A 329 -3.64 7.26 -4.20
CA GLN A 329 -3.20 7.79 -2.92
C GLN A 329 -1.76 7.39 -2.58
N PHE A 330 -1.26 6.33 -3.22
CA PHE A 330 0.10 5.79 -3.07
C PHE A 330 1.05 6.14 -4.22
N LYS A 331 0.54 6.75 -5.29
CA LYS A 331 1.32 7.15 -6.47
C LYS A 331 2.45 8.12 -6.14
N GLN A 332 2.67 8.56 -4.90
CA GLN A 332 3.71 9.53 -4.53
C GLN A 332 4.72 8.90 -3.56
N THR A 333 6.02 9.15 -3.75
CA THR A 333 7.08 8.79 -2.78
C THR A 333 6.77 9.32 -1.37
N ARG A 334 6.02 10.43 -1.27
CA ARG A 334 5.43 10.95 -0.02
C ARG A 334 4.50 9.95 0.66
N GLY A 335 3.54 9.37 -0.07
CA GLY A 335 2.60 8.39 0.47
C GLY A 335 3.30 7.13 0.99
N LEU A 336 4.38 6.73 0.33
CA LEU A 336 5.25 5.66 0.82
C LEU A 336 5.98 6.03 2.11
N ILE A 337 6.63 7.20 2.16
CA ILE A 337 7.31 7.65 3.39
C ILE A 337 6.31 7.74 4.54
N GLU A 338 5.12 8.28 4.31
CA GLU A 338 4.04 8.35 5.31
C GLU A 338 3.60 6.97 5.82
N LEU A 339 3.54 5.97 4.95
CA LEU A 339 3.21 4.59 5.31
C LEU A 339 4.37 3.95 6.09
N VAL A 340 5.61 4.11 5.63
CA VAL A 340 6.78 3.55 6.30
C VAL A 340 7.00 4.21 7.65
N SER A 341 6.77 5.51 7.82
CA SER A 341 6.79 6.20 9.12
C SER A 341 5.80 5.58 10.12
N ARG A 342 4.62 5.18 9.65
CA ARG A 342 3.63 4.46 10.47
C ARG A 342 4.07 3.04 10.79
N LEU A 343 4.70 2.36 9.83
CA LEU A 343 5.31 1.06 10.07
C LEU A 343 6.42 1.14 11.13
N LEU A 344 7.29 2.16 11.04
CA LEU A 344 8.31 2.43 12.05
C LEU A 344 7.68 2.72 13.40
N ARG A 345 6.57 3.46 13.44
CA ARG A 345 5.84 3.72 14.68
C ARG A 345 5.33 2.44 15.32
N SER A 346 4.73 1.54 14.54
CA SER A 346 4.35 0.20 15.02
C SER A 346 5.54 -0.57 15.58
N VAL A 347 6.69 -0.54 14.91
CA VAL A 347 7.91 -1.21 15.38
C VAL A 347 8.47 -0.58 16.67
N TRP A 348 8.50 0.76 16.77
CA TRP A 348 9.09 1.47 17.90
C TRP A 348 8.21 1.44 19.16
N GLU A 349 6.88 1.54 19.01
CA GLU A 349 5.92 1.50 20.13
C GLU A 349 5.60 0.07 20.61
N ARG A 350 6.03 -0.94 19.84
CA ARG A 350 5.90 -2.35 20.21
C ARG A 350 6.55 -2.65 21.56
N GLN A 351 5.88 -3.44 22.39
CA GLN A 351 6.43 -3.86 23.69
C GLN A 351 7.63 -4.80 23.54
N ALA A 352 7.49 -5.86 22.71
CA ALA A 352 8.57 -6.79 22.43
C ALA A 352 9.69 -6.16 21.58
N ASN A 353 10.94 -6.49 21.91
CA ASN A 353 12.12 -6.11 21.12
C ASN A 353 12.64 -7.34 20.36
N ASP A 354 11.98 -7.69 19.25
CA ASP A 354 12.18 -8.96 18.55
C ASP A 354 12.26 -8.80 17.02
N ILE A 355 12.39 -7.56 16.52
CA ILE A 355 12.35 -7.24 15.09
C ILE A 355 13.77 -6.95 14.59
N PHE A 356 14.23 -7.73 13.61
CA PHE A 356 15.56 -7.58 12.98
C PHE A 356 15.49 -6.96 11.59
N LEU A 357 14.37 -7.13 10.89
CA LEU A 357 14.06 -6.49 9.61
C LEU A 357 12.61 -5.98 9.62
N ILE A 358 12.41 -4.77 9.13
CA ILE A 358 11.11 -4.10 9.13
C ILE A 358 10.35 -4.45 7.86
N GLY A 359 9.16 -5.01 8.03
CA GLY A 359 8.29 -5.44 6.93
C GLY A 359 6.80 -5.27 7.26
N PRO A 360 5.90 -5.38 6.26
CA PRO A 360 4.46 -5.06 6.41
C PRO A 360 3.73 -5.87 7.47
N GLN A 361 4.24 -7.06 7.81
CA GLN A 361 3.71 -7.87 8.90
C GLN A 361 3.73 -7.17 10.26
N HIS A 362 4.57 -6.13 10.42
CA HIS A 362 4.71 -5.40 11.68
C HIS A 362 3.77 -4.20 11.82
N PHE A 363 2.84 -3.97 10.89
CA PHE A 363 1.80 -2.97 11.12
C PHE A 363 0.94 -3.34 12.33
N ASP A 364 0.88 -2.42 13.28
CA ASP A 364 0.07 -2.55 14.50
C ASP A 364 -1.23 -1.76 14.35
N LEU A 365 -2.33 -2.49 14.13
CA LEU A 365 -3.67 -1.94 13.96
C LEU A 365 -4.29 -1.43 15.27
N SER A 366 -3.64 -1.64 16.42
CA SER A 366 -4.05 -1.04 17.69
C SER A 366 -3.76 0.45 17.74
N ILE A 367 -2.74 0.91 17.01
CA ILE A 367 -2.37 2.32 16.89
C ILE A 367 -3.36 3.02 15.95
N PRO A 368 -4.16 4.00 16.42
CA PRO A 368 -5.19 4.65 15.60
C PRO A 368 -4.63 5.25 14.30
N ASP A 369 -3.50 5.95 14.36
CA ASP A 369 -2.89 6.59 13.19
C ASP A 369 -2.44 5.59 12.10
N VAL A 370 -2.08 4.38 12.50
CA VAL A 370 -1.70 3.28 11.59
C VAL A 370 -2.96 2.70 10.96
N ARG A 371 -3.94 2.35 11.80
CA ARG A 371 -5.22 1.76 11.38
C ARG A 371 -5.99 2.68 10.45
N ASP A 372 -6.11 3.96 10.79
CA ASP A 372 -6.88 4.93 10.02
C ASP A 372 -6.25 5.14 8.64
N LYS A 373 -4.91 5.18 8.55
CA LYS A 373 -4.20 5.31 7.27
C LYS A 373 -4.31 4.05 6.41
N LEU A 374 -4.18 2.86 7.00
CA LEU A 374 -4.40 1.61 6.26
C LEU A 374 -5.85 1.49 5.80
N THR A 375 -6.82 1.98 6.60
CA THR A 375 -8.24 2.06 6.22
C THR A 375 -8.45 3.02 5.06
N GLU A 376 -7.84 4.22 5.12
CA GLU A 376 -7.88 5.22 4.05
C GLU A 376 -7.38 4.63 2.72
N PHE A 377 -6.22 3.98 2.74
CA PHE A 377 -5.59 3.41 1.54
C PHE A 377 -6.32 2.18 0.99
N SER A 378 -6.80 1.30 1.86
CA SER A 378 -7.46 0.04 1.45
C SER A 378 -8.92 0.24 1.07
N GLY A 379 -9.62 1.16 1.75
CA GLY A 379 -11.08 1.17 1.81
C GLY A 379 -11.67 -0.13 2.38
N MET A 380 -10.91 -0.89 3.18
CA MET A 380 -11.26 -2.22 3.73
C MET A 380 -11.53 -2.14 5.23
N ARG A 381 -12.37 -1.18 5.65
CA ARG A 381 -12.70 -0.97 7.07
C ARG A 381 -13.29 -2.22 7.73
N ASP A 382 -14.17 -2.92 7.03
CA ASP A 382 -14.85 -4.10 7.56
C ASP A 382 -13.91 -5.30 7.72
N VAL A 383 -12.93 -5.44 6.81
CA VAL A 383 -11.85 -6.42 6.93
C VAL A 383 -11.07 -6.19 8.21
N ILE A 384 -10.64 -4.94 8.44
CA ILE A 384 -9.91 -4.58 9.65
C ILE A 384 -10.77 -4.89 10.87
N ALA A 385 -12.00 -4.38 10.92
CA ALA A 385 -12.86 -4.50 12.09
C ALA A 385 -13.22 -5.95 12.44
N LYS A 386 -13.39 -6.83 11.45
CA LYS A 386 -13.88 -8.18 11.68
C LYS A 386 -12.80 -9.26 11.68
N ASP A 387 -11.86 -9.18 10.75
CA ASP A 387 -10.86 -10.24 10.57
C ASP A 387 -9.56 -9.93 11.29
N LEU A 388 -9.18 -8.67 11.47
CA LEU A 388 -7.84 -8.30 11.91
C LEU A 388 -7.76 -7.68 13.30
N TRP A 389 -8.60 -6.69 13.59
CA TRP A 389 -8.50 -5.92 14.83
C TRP A 389 -9.81 -5.21 15.21
N ASP A 390 -10.21 -5.38 16.48
CA ASP A 390 -11.13 -4.49 17.18
C ASP A 390 -10.65 -4.21 18.62
N ALA A 391 -11.34 -3.29 19.30
CA ALA A 391 -11.01 -2.89 20.67
C ALA A 391 -11.41 -3.96 21.72
N GLN A 392 -12.37 -4.82 21.40
CA GLN A 392 -12.88 -5.88 22.27
C GLN A 392 -12.04 -7.17 22.17
N ARG A 393 -11.04 -7.20 21.28
CA ARG A 393 -10.26 -8.39 20.89
C ARG A 393 -11.12 -9.52 20.35
N SER A 394 -12.18 -9.19 19.62
CA SER A 394 -13.12 -10.17 19.04
C SER A 394 -12.92 -10.41 17.54
N ALA A 395 -11.98 -9.70 16.90
CA ALA A 395 -11.60 -9.96 15.52
C ALA A 395 -10.92 -11.33 15.38
N HIS A 396 -11.10 -11.99 14.23
CA HIS A 396 -10.68 -13.38 14.04
C HIS A 396 -9.18 -13.61 14.31
N ALA A 397 -8.29 -12.77 13.77
CA ALA A 397 -6.85 -12.86 14.03
C ALA A 397 -6.52 -12.72 15.52
N GLN A 398 -7.13 -11.75 16.22
CA GLN A 398 -6.92 -11.55 17.66
C GLN A 398 -7.38 -12.76 18.48
N VAL A 399 -8.49 -13.39 18.11
CA VAL A 399 -8.99 -14.59 18.79
C VAL A 399 -8.05 -15.78 18.61
N ILE A 400 -7.50 -15.98 17.41
CA ILE A 400 -6.50 -17.03 17.13
C ILE A 400 -5.23 -16.78 17.95
N ASP A 401 -4.77 -15.54 17.98
CA ASP A 401 -3.57 -15.13 18.73
C ASP A 401 -3.76 -15.28 20.25
N LEU A 402 -4.94 -14.96 20.78
CA LEU A 402 -5.27 -15.18 22.20
C LEU A 402 -5.21 -16.65 22.62
N GLN A 403 -5.57 -17.58 21.73
CA GLN A 403 -5.53 -19.02 22.02
C GLN A 403 -4.09 -19.58 22.07
N THR A 404 -3.20 -19.02 21.25
CA THR A 404 -1.81 -19.49 21.14
C THR A 404 -0.85 -18.70 22.04
N GLY A 405 -1.25 -17.50 22.48
CA GLY A 405 -0.38 -16.56 23.19
C GLY A 405 0.69 -15.92 22.29
N LYS A 406 0.54 -16.03 20.97
CA LYS A 406 1.45 -15.50 19.95
C LYS A 406 0.71 -14.51 19.06
N GLU A 407 1.44 -13.73 18.26
CA GLU A 407 0.86 -12.69 17.38
C GLU A 407 0.93 -13.10 15.90
N ALA A 408 0.87 -14.41 15.62
CA ALA A 408 1.10 -14.94 14.28
C ALA A 408 -0.04 -14.60 13.32
N ALA A 409 -1.29 -14.73 13.75
CA ALA A 409 -2.45 -14.45 12.91
C ALA A 409 -2.57 -12.94 12.60
N THR A 410 -2.29 -12.08 13.58
CA THR A 410 -2.27 -10.63 13.37
C THR A 410 -1.20 -10.24 12.35
N GLN A 411 0.00 -10.81 12.44
CA GLN A 411 1.09 -10.53 11.49
C GLN A 411 0.81 -11.04 10.07
N VAL A 412 0.27 -12.26 9.95
CA VAL A 412 -0.22 -12.82 8.68
C VAL A 412 -1.29 -11.90 8.08
N GLY A 413 -2.25 -11.49 8.90
CA GLY A 413 -3.35 -10.62 8.49
C GLY A 413 -2.88 -9.23 8.02
N SER A 414 -1.98 -8.59 8.76
CA SER A 414 -1.38 -7.30 8.38
C SER A 414 -0.58 -7.38 7.08
N LEU A 415 0.18 -8.47 6.88
CA LEU A 415 0.90 -8.73 5.63
C LEU A 415 -0.05 -8.88 4.44
N LEU A 416 -1.08 -9.72 4.58
CA LEU A 416 -2.06 -9.97 3.54
C LEU A 416 -2.90 -8.73 3.20
N LEU A 417 -3.30 -7.95 4.22
CA LEU A 417 -3.97 -6.67 4.01
C LEU A 417 -3.11 -5.73 3.16
N SER A 418 -1.81 -5.66 3.47
CA SER A 418 -0.86 -4.84 2.71
C SER A 418 -0.70 -5.32 1.26
N ALA A 419 -0.68 -6.64 1.04
CA ALA A 419 -0.64 -7.25 -0.28
C ALA A 419 -1.97 -7.14 -1.07
N SER A 420 -3.05 -6.74 -0.40
CA SER A 420 -4.38 -6.50 -0.99
C SER A 420 -4.61 -5.07 -1.46
N LEU A 421 -3.72 -4.13 -1.18
CA LEU A 421 -3.94 -2.70 -1.41
C LEU A 421 -3.97 -2.27 -2.90
N SER A 422 -3.78 -3.21 -3.84
CA SER A 422 -3.76 -2.90 -5.27
C SER A 422 -5.13 -2.51 -5.82
N THR A 423 -5.24 -1.31 -6.38
CA THR A 423 -6.47 -0.80 -6.99
C THR A 423 -6.51 -0.96 -8.52
N ALA A 424 -5.44 -1.45 -9.15
CA ALA A 424 -5.38 -1.59 -10.61
C ALA A 424 -6.30 -2.72 -11.12
N VAL A 425 -6.87 -2.52 -12.31
CA VAL A 425 -7.70 -3.51 -13.01
C VAL A 425 -6.81 -4.68 -13.43
N ASN A 426 -7.18 -5.91 -13.05
CA ASN A 426 -6.41 -7.14 -13.29
C ASN A 426 -4.99 -7.15 -12.68
N ALA A 427 -4.76 -6.38 -11.61
CA ALA A 427 -3.50 -6.48 -10.88
C ALA A 427 -3.36 -7.82 -10.19
N VAL A 428 -2.13 -8.34 -10.14
CA VAL A 428 -1.78 -9.44 -9.22
C VAL A 428 -2.05 -8.93 -7.80
N ARG A 429 -2.93 -9.62 -7.07
CA ARG A 429 -3.24 -9.32 -5.67
C ARG A 429 -2.79 -10.48 -4.80
N GLY A 430 -2.46 -10.16 -3.55
CA GLY A 430 -2.20 -11.18 -2.55
C GLY A 430 -0.86 -11.88 -2.68
N LEU A 431 -0.68 -12.93 -1.88
CA LEU A 431 0.56 -13.72 -1.77
C LEU A 431 0.26 -15.21 -1.82
N THR A 432 1.17 -16.02 -2.34
CA THR A 432 1.14 -17.48 -2.13
C THR A 432 1.55 -17.82 -0.69
N ARG A 433 1.35 -19.08 -0.27
CA ARG A 433 1.83 -19.56 1.04
C ARG A 433 3.34 -19.43 1.20
N GLU A 434 4.09 -19.74 0.15
CA GLU A 434 5.54 -19.62 0.11
C GLU A 434 5.98 -18.17 0.23
N GLU A 435 5.37 -17.26 -0.54
CA GLU A 435 5.66 -15.82 -0.46
C GLU A 435 5.32 -15.24 0.93
N MET A 436 4.26 -15.73 1.59
CA MET A 436 3.94 -15.35 2.97
C MET A 436 5.04 -15.78 3.93
N VAL A 437 5.49 -17.04 3.86
CA VAL A 437 6.60 -17.54 4.68
C VAL A 437 7.87 -16.74 4.44
N GLU A 438 8.21 -16.46 3.18
CA GLU A 438 9.36 -15.64 2.81
C GLU A 438 9.32 -14.23 3.39
N CYS A 439 8.13 -13.67 3.67
CA CYS A 439 7.97 -12.37 4.33
C CYS A 439 7.99 -12.46 5.86
N LEU A 440 7.51 -13.56 6.43
CA LEU A 440 7.25 -13.73 7.87
C LEU A 440 8.40 -14.40 8.63
N VAL A 441 9.25 -15.17 7.93
CA VAL A 441 10.42 -15.81 8.51
C VAL A 441 11.25 -14.80 9.31
N SER A 442 11.69 -15.23 10.49
CA SER A 442 12.56 -14.47 11.38
C SER A 442 13.54 -15.42 12.07
N PRO A 443 14.76 -14.97 12.41
CA PRO A 443 15.73 -15.77 13.15
C PRO A 443 15.19 -16.44 14.42
N LEU A 444 14.19 -15.81 15.06
CA LEU A 444 13.62 -16.27 16.33
C LEU A 444 12.27 -16.98 16.21
N ARG A 445 11.70 -17.11 14.99
CA ARG A 445 10.36 -17.69 14.80
C ARG A 445 10.32 -18.68 13.65
N GLU A 446 9.51 -19.72 13.84
CA GLU A 446 9.44 -20.84 12.90
C GLU A 446 8.32 -20.62 11.86
N PRO A 447 8.54 -21.00 10.58
CA PRO A 447 7.52 -20.92 9.53
C PRO A 447 6.19 -21.60 9.88
N SER A 448 6.26 -22.74 10.58
CA SER A 448 5.10 -23.56 10.94
C SER A 448 4.10 -22.82 11.81
N GLU A 449 4.57 -21.88 12.62
CA GLU A 449 3.73 -21.04 13.46
C GLU A 449 2.81 -20.15 12.61
N PHE A 450 3.38 -19.51 11.59
CA PHE A 450 2.64 -18.63 10.69
C PHE A 450 1.69 -19.41 9.78
N LEU A 451 2.12 -20.57 9.28
CA LEU A 451 1.25 -21.43 8.47
C LEU A 451 0.05 -21.94 9.27
N THR A 452 0.26 -22.38 10.53
CA THR A 452 -0.85 -22.82 11.39
C THR A 452 -1.82 -21.68 11.66
N ALA A 453 -1.31 -20.48 11.97
CA ALA A 453 -2.14 -19.31 12.19
C ALA A 453 -2.91 -18.89 10.93
N PHE A 454 -2.28 -18.98 9.76
CA PHE A 454 -2.91 -18.73 8.48
C PHE A 454 -4.03 -19.75 8.20
N ASP A 455 -3.80 -21.04 8.41
CA ASP A 455 -4.80 -22.08 8.19
C ASP A 455 -6.04 -21.91 9.10
N GLU A 456 -5.84 -21.45 10.33
CA GLU A 456 -6.96 -21.11 11.22
C GLU A 456 -7.67 -19.84 10.75
N LEU A 457 -6.93 -18.80 10.33
CA LEU A 457 -7.50 -17.57 9.82
C LEU A 457 -8.32 -17.81 8.53
N GLU A 458 -7.83 -18.65 7.63
CA GLU A 458 -8.49 -19.04 6.37
C GLU A 458 -9.88 -19.67 6.62
N LYS A 459 -10.03 -20.43 7.70
CA LYS A 459 -11.31 -21.10 8.06
C LYS A 459 -12.37 -20.13 8.57
N VAL A 460 -11.98 -19.02 9.19
CA VAL A 460 -12.91 -18.16 9.95
C VAL A 460 -13.06 -16.77 9.36
N ALA A 461 -12.07 -16.26 8.63
CA ALA A 461 -12.07 -14.91 8.08
C ALA A 461 -13.24 -14.71 7.10
N TRP A 462 -13.88 -13.55 7.19
CA TRP A 462 -15.05 -13.20 6.39
C TRP A 462 -14.70 -12.60 5.04
N TYR A 463 -13.50 -12.02 4.93
CA TYR A 463 -13.10 -11.23 3.78
C TYR A 463 -11.84 -11.77 3.10
N LEU A 464 -11.31 -12.91 3.55
CA LEU A 464 -10.18 -13.56 2.91
C LEU A 464 -10.64 -14.38 1.70
N HIS A 465 -10.00 -14.14 0.57
CA HIS A 465 -10.23 -14.80 -0.72
C HIS A 465 -8.93 -15.39 -1.25
N HIS A 466 -9.06 -16.28 -2.24
CA HIS A 466 -7.93 -16.79 -2.99
C HIS A 466 -8.24 -16.86 -4.49
N THR A 467 -7.20 -16.66 -5.29
CA THR A 467 -7.23 -16.88 -6.73
C THR A 467 -7.11 -18.38 -7.07
N PRO A 468 -7.52 -18.81 -8.28
CA PRO A 468 -7.27 -20.18 -8.74
C PRO A 468 -5.80 -20.60 -8.69
N GLU A 469 -4.88 -19.65 -8.82
CA GLU A 469 -3.44 -19.84 -8.74
C GLU A 469 -2.92 -19.95 -7.29
N GLY A 470 -3.79 -19.90 -6.28
CA GLY A 470 -3.42 -20.07 -4.88
C GLY A 470 -2.83 -18.82 -4.22
N ARG A 471 -3.08 -17.62 -4.76
CA ARG A 471 -2.73 -16.35 -4.12
C ARG A 471 -3.86 -15.86 -3.22
N TYR A 472 -3.54 -15.56 -1.97
CA TYR A 472 -4.47 -15.15 -0.92
C TYR A 472 -4.48 -13.64 -0.73
N TYR A 473 -5.67 -13.06 -0.63
CA TYR A 473 -5.86 -11.62 -0.48
C TYR A 473 -7.17 -11.31 0.25
N PHE A 474 -7.22 -10.22 1.00
CA PHE A 474 -8.47 -9.62 1.46
C PHE A 474 -9.18 -8.83 0.36
N ASP A 475 -10.50 -8.92 0.33
CA ASP A 475 -11.40 -8.12 -0.52
C ASP A 475 -12.50 -7.46 0.33
N ARG A 476 -13.20 -6.48 -0.22
CA ARG A 476 -14.35 -5.82 0.44
C ARG A 476 -15.60 -6.69 0.44
N GLN A 477 -15.64 -7.70 -0.43
CA GLN A 477 -16.78 -8.62 -0.52
C GLN A 477 -16.63 -9.74 0.52
N GLU A 478 -17.73 -10.05 1.18
CA GLU A 478 -17.80 -11.18 2.10
C GLU A 478 -17.71 -12.50 1.32
N ASN A 479 -17.00 -13.48 1.87
CA ASN A 479 -16.83 -14.80 1.28
C ASN A 479 -17.96 -15.77 1.67
N LEU A 480 -17.89 -17.00 1.12
CA LEU A 480 -18.85 -18.06 1.45
C LEU A 480 -18.86 -18.42 2.95
N THR A 481 -17.72 -18.31 3.64
CA THR A 481 -17.62 -18.55 5.08
C THR A 481 -18.56 -17.63 5.86
N LYS A 482 -18.54 -16.33 5.57
CA LYS A 482 -19.48 -15.37 6.18
C LYS A 482 -20.92 -15.75 5.86
N LEU A 483 -21.24 -16.03 4.59
CA LEU A 483 -22.59 -16.41 4.18
C LEU A 483 -23.12 -17.61 4.97
N LEU A 484 -22.32 -18.67 5.09
CA LEU A 484 -22.66 -19.87 5.85
C LEU A 484 -22.83 -19.57 7.34
N GLN A 485 -21.94 -18.76 7.93
CA GLN A 485 -22.06 -18.38 9.35
C GLN A 485 -23.33 -17.56 9.61
N SER A 486 -23.65 -16.58 8.76
CA SER A 486 -24.90 -15.81 8.89
C SER A 486 -26.12 -16.71 8.79
N LEU A 487 -26.17 -17.60 7.79
CA LEU A 487 -27.29 -18.54 7.63
C LEU A 487 -27.42 -19.52 8.80
N ALA A 488 -26.30 -19.94 9.40
CA ALA A 488 -26.30 -20.83 10.56
C ALA A 488 -26.80 -20.12 11.83
N ASN A 489 -26.39 -18.87 12.04
CA ASN A 489 -26.82 -18.05 13.17
C ASN A 489 -28.30 -17.68 13.06
N ASP A 490 -28.78 -17.36 11.85
CA ASP A 490 -30.17 -16.99 11.58
C ASP A 490 -31.09 -18.22 11.40
N ALA A 491 -30.57 -19.43 11.57
CA ALA A 491 -31.33 -20.66 11.41
C ALA A 491 -32.49 -20.74 12.44
N PRO A 492 -33.76 -20.85 12.01
CA PRO A 492 -34.88 -20.98 12.93
C PRO A 492 -34.79 -22.27 13.75
N ASP A 493 -34.94 -22.16 15.08
CA ASP A 493 -34.76 -23.27 16.01
C ASP A 493 -35.63 -24.49 15.66
N ASN A 494 -36.85 -24.28 15.19
CA ASN A 494 -37.74 -25.37 14.78
C ASN A 494 -37.19 -26.18 13.59
N GLN A 495 -36.52 -25.53 12.63
CA GLN A 495 -35.91 -26.21 11.48
C GLN A 495 -34.62 -26.95 11.89
N VAL A 496 -33.85 -26.36 12.81
CA VAL A 496 -32.67 -27.01 13.40
C VAL A 496 -33.09 -28.27 14.16
N ASP A 497 -34.10 -28.15 15.01
CA ASP A 497 -34.69 -29.28 15.73
C ASP A 497 -35.18 -30.37 14.78
N ASP A 498 -35.85 -30.01 13.68
CA ASP A 498 -36.36 -30.98 12.71
C ASP A 498 -35.22 -31.74 12.01
N LEU A 499 -34.10 -31.07 11.69
CA LEU A 499 -32.89 -31.72 11.17
C LEU A 499 -32.31 -32.70 12.19
N ILE A 500 -32.22 -32.30 13.46
CA ILE A 500 -31.75 -33.16 14.55
C ILE A 500 -32.68 -34.35 14.72
N ARG A 501 -34.00 -34.13 14.76
CA ARG A 501 -35.02 -35.19 14.88
C ARG A 501 -34.92 -36.17 13.72
N HIS A 502 -34.78 -35.67 12.49
CA HIS A 502 -34.63 -36.50 11.31
C HIS A 502 -33.39 -37.40 11.44
N ARG A 503 -32.22 -36.80 11.75
CA ARG A 503 -30.97 -37.55 11.85
C ARG A 503 -30.98 -38.59 12.98
N LEU A 504 -31.51 -38.23 14.14
CA LEU A 504 -31.64 -39.16 15.26
C LEU A 504 -32.62 -40.30 14.95
N ARG A 505 -33.71 -40.02 14.24
CA ARG A 505 -34.66 -41.07 13.82
C ARG A 505 -34.02 -42.06 12.84
N GLU A 506 -33.18 -41.59 11.92
CA GLU A 506 -32.41 -42.47 11.03
C GLU A 506 -31.38 -43.32 11.79
N MET A 507 -30.56 -42.68 12.63
CA MET A 507 -29.48 -43.35 13.36
C MET A 507 -30.00 -44.43 14.32
N PHE A 508 -31.14 -44.19 14.96
CA PHE A 508 -31.76 -45.09 15.93
C PHE A 508 -32.97 -45.83 15.35
N GLN A 509 -33.01 -46.03 14.03
CA GLN A 509 -34.09 -46.80 13.41
C GLN A 509 -34.08 -48.26 13.91
N PRO A 510 -35.20 -48.79 14.43
CA PRO A 510 -35.22 -50.13 15.01
C PRO A 510 -35.21 -51.22 13.93
N LEU A 511 -34.10 -51.96 13.84
CA LEU A 511 -33.95 -53.07 12.89
C LEU A 511 -34.62 -54.37 13.38
N ARG A 512 -34.16 -54.91 14.52
CA ARG A 512 -34.67 -56.18 15.08
C ARG A 512 -35.93 -56.01 15.94
N LYS A 513 -36.22 -54.78 16.36
CA LYS A 513 -37.36 -54.41 17.23
C LYS A 513 -37.43 -55.16 18.57
N SER A 514 -36.30 -55.68 19.04
CA SER A 514 -36.21 -56.47 20.28
C SER A 514 -36.24 -55.62 21.55
N VAL A 515 -35.75 -54.38 21.50
CA VAL A 515 -35.72 -53.44 22.64
C VAL A 515 -36.87 -52.44 22.52
N TYR A 516 -37.01 -51.78 21.38
CA TYR A 516 -38.08 -50.84 21.05
C TYR A 516 -38.53 -51.04 19.60
N ALA A 517 -39.78 -50.67 19.32
CA ALA A 517 -40.41 -50.77 18.02
C ALA A 517 -40.49 -49.43 17.28
N ASP A 518 -40.45 -48.32 18.02
CA ASP A 518 -40.51 -46.95 17.48
C ASP A 518 -39.49 -46.04 18.19
N VAL A 519 -39.03 -45.01 17.49
CA VAL A 519 -38.11 -44.00 18.02
C VAL A 519 -38.70 -42.61 17.87
N LEU A 520 -38.75 -41.88 18.99
CA LEU A 520 -39.25 -40.52 19.10
C LEU A 520 -38.14 -39.60 19.57
N PRO A 521 -37.42 -38.92 18.66
CA PRO A 521 -36.41 -37.94 19.02
C PRO A 521 -37.04 -36.60 19.40
N LEU A 522 -36.53 -35.99 20.46
CA LEU A 522 -36.98 -34.72 21.04
C LEU A 522 -38.53 -34.57 21.05
N PRO A 523 -39.27 -35.55 21.61
CA PRO A 523 -40.72 -35.53 21.57
C PRO A 523 -41.30 -34.66 22.68
N LYS A 524 -42.56 -34.23 22.51
CA LYS A 524 -43.36 -33.76 23.65
C LYS A 524 -43.85 -34.97 24.42
N MET A 525 -43.90 -34.88 25.76
CA MET A 525 -44.30 -36.01 26.60
C MET A 525 -45.73 -36.52 26.32
N GLU A 526 -46.61 -35.63 25.87
CA GLU A 526 -47.97 -35.99 25.43
C GLU A 526 -47.98 -36.98 24.27
N ASP A 527 -47.12 -36.77 23.26
CA ASP A 527 -47.00 -37.64 22.08
C ASP A 527 -46.45 -39.02 22.46
N VAL A 528 -45.59 -39.06 23.48
CA VAL A 528 -44.99 -40.29 24.00
C VAL A 528 -46.05 -41.15 24.69
N ALA A 529 -46.96 -40.54 25.48
CA ALA A 529 -47.99 -41.24 26.24
C ALA A 529 -48.93 -42.07 25.35
N GLU A 530 -49.30 -41.55 24.18
CA GLU A 530 -50.14 -42.28 23.22
C GLU A 530 -49.40 -43.50 22.63
N ARG A 531 -48.11 -43.33 22.32
CA ARG A 531 -47.27 -44.33 21.65
C ARG A 531 -46.91 -45.51 22.55
N ILE A 532 -46.60 -45.24 23.81
CA ILE A 532 -46.24 -46.25 24.83
C ILE A 532 -47.38 -47.25 25.08
N ARG A 533 -48.63 -46.82 24.90
CA ARG A 533 -49.79 -47.72 25.05
C ARG A 533 -49.84 -48.83 24.00
N ARG A 534 -49.17 -48.63 22.86
CA ARG A 534 -49.23 -49.53 21.70
C ARG A 534 -47.98 -50.39 21.56
N SER A 535 -46.80 -49.89 21.94
CA SER A 535 -45.53 -50.60 21.76
C SER A 535 -44.41 -50.08 22.67
N ARG A 536 -43.27 -50.76 22.67
CA ARG A 536 -42.04 -50.30 23.33
C ARG A 536 -41.41 -49.18 22.50
N VAL A 537 -41.09 -48.04 23.11
CA VAL A 537 -40.65 -46.83 22.42
C VAL A 537 -39.33 -46.35 23.01
N LEU A 538 -38.40 -45.97 22.13
CA LEU A 538 -37.22 -45.20 22.50
C LEU A 538 -37.54 -43.71 22.38
N ILE A 539 -37.41 -42.97 23.49
CA ILE A 539 -37.39 -41.50 23.44
C ILE A 539 -35.94 -41.02 23.55
N ILE A 540 -35.59 -40.03 22.74
CA ILE A 540 -34.29 -39.35 22.81
C ILE A 540 -34.56 -37.92 23.29
N VAL A 541 -34.06 -37.55 24.46
CA VAL A 541 -34.39 -36.27 25.11
C VAL A 541 -33.15 -35.43 25.37
N SER A 542 -33.35 -34.11 25.36
CA SER A 542 -32.31 -33.16 25.78
C SER A 542 -31.93 -33.38 27.25
N PRO A 543 -30.64 -33.30 27.58
CA PRO A 543 -30.17 -33.47 28.94
C PRO A 543 -30.46 -32.23 29.78
N ASP A 544 -30.77 -32.45 31.06
CA ASP A 544 -30.84 -31.39 32.06
C ASP A 544 -29.72 -31.55 33.11
N SER A 545 -29.90 -31.01 34.32
CA SER A 545 -28.93 -31.15 35.41
C SER A 545 -28.99 -32.51 36.13
N LYS A 546 -29.90 -33.41 35.74
CA LYS A 546 -30.18 -34.71 36.34
C LYS A 546 -30.17 -35.81 35.26
N ILE A 547 -29.86 -37.04 35.68
CA ILE A 547 -29.89 -38.21 34.80
C ILE A 547 -30.70 -39.30 35.51
N PRO A 548 -31.89 -39.69 34.99
CA PRO A 548 -32.57 -39.12 33.82
C PRO A 548 -33.10 -37.69 34.06
N PRO A 549 -33.46 -36.95 32.99
CA PRO A 549 -34.06 -35.63 33.12
C PRO A 549 -35.31 -35.60 34.00
N GLU A 550 -35.50 -34.52 34.74
CA GLU A 550 -36.53 -34.37 35.76
C GLU A 550 -37.95 -34.50 35.19
N GLU A 551 -38.16 -33.96 33.99
CA GLU A 551 -39.41 -34.09 33.24
C GLU A 551 -39.70 -35.55 32.86
N VAL A 552 -38.66 -36.30 32.43
CA VAL A 552 -38.78 -37.72 32.10
C VAL A 552 -39.06 -38.55 33.34
N GLN A 553 -38.45 -38.22 34.47
CA GLN A 553 -38.70 -38.91 35.73
C GLN A 553 -40.16 -38.73 36.18
N ARG A 554 -40.67 -37.49 36.17
CA ARG A 554 -42.07 -37.20 36.50
C ARG A 554 -43.03 -37.90 35.55
N PHE A 555 -42.71 -37.92 34.25
CA PHE A 555 -43.48 -38.63 33.25
C PHE A 555 -43.52 -40.13 33.52
N PHE A 556 -42.35 -40.74 33.77
CA PHE A 556 -42.20 -42.17 34.05
C PHE A 556 -42.97 -42.63 35.29
N ASP A 557 -42.99 -41.81 36.35
CA ASP A 557 -43.69 -42.14 37.59
C ASP A 557 -45.20 -42.28 37.38
N GLY A 558 -45.77 -41.51 36.45
CA GLY A 558 -47.18 -41.55 36.05
C GLY A 558 -47.54 -42.63 35.02
N LEU A 559 -46.58 -43.37 34.47
CA LEU A 559 -46.85 -44.40 33.46
C LEU A 559 -47.30 -45.72 34.09
N SER A 560 -48.39 -46.31 33.57
CA SER A 560 -48.78 -47.69 33.88
C SER A 560 -47.89 -48.72 33.20
N GLN A 561 -47.44 -48.45 31.97
CA GLN A 561 -46.66 -49.38 31.13
C GLN A 561 -45.17 -49.01 31.15
N LYS A 562 -44.56 -49.02 32.34
CA LYS A 562 -43.18 -48.56 32.55
C LYS A 562 -42.14 -49.30 31.70
N ASN A 563 -42.35 -50.59 31.45
CA ASN A 563 -41.47 -51.42 30.62
C ASN A 563 -41.54 -51.11 29.10
N ASN A 564 -42.46 -50.24 28.69
CA ASN A 564 -42.59 -49.80 27.31
C ASN A 564 -41.78 -48.52 27.00
N LEU A 565 -41.07 -47.96 27.97
CA LEU A 565 -40.24 -46.78 27.76
C LEU A 565 -38.75 -47.12 27.83
N CYS A 566 -38.02 -46.73 26.78
CA CYS A 566 -36.57 -46.65 26.77
C CYS A 566 -36.18 -45.18 26.60
N VAL A 567 -35.20 -44.70 27.37
CA VAL A 567 -34.77 -43.29 27.36
C VAL A 567 -33.30 -43.25 26.99
N LEU A 568 -32.98 -42.44 25.99
CA LEU A 568 -31.61 -42.07 25.64
C LEU A 568 -31.44 -40.56 25.86
N THR A 569 -30.38 -40.19 26.57
CA THR A 569 -29.98 -38.80 26.77
C THR A 569 -28.45 -38.71 26.74
N GLY A 570 -27.92 -37.51 26.45
CA GLY A 570 -26.49 -37.25 26.34
C GLY A 570 -25.98 -36.33 27.46
N ASP A 571 -24.79 -35.76 27.27
CA ASP A 571 -24.31 -34.63 28.06
C ASP A 571 -24.69 -33.29 27.37
N LYS A 572 -24.73 -32.20 28.14
CA LYS A 572 -25.08 -30.87 27.58
C LYS A 572 -24.10 -30.42 26.50
N THR A 573 -22.83 -30.78 26.63
CA THR A 573 -21.74 -30.44 25.70
C THR A 573 -21.88 -31.13 24.34
N ALA A 574 -22.21 -32.43 24.29
CA ALA A 574 -22.44 -33.08 22.99
C ALA A 574 -23.73 -32.58 22.34
N MET A 575 -24.79 -32.27 23.11
CA MET A 575 -26.02 -31.73 22.53
C MET A 575 -25.82 -30.34 21.91
N GLY A 576 -25.04 -29.46 22.56
CA GLY A 576 -24.66 -28.18 21.95
C GLY A 576 -23.82 -28.36 20.66
N SER A 577 -23.00 -29.42 20.60
CA SER A 577 -22.23 -29.75 19.38
C SER A 577 -23.13 -30.26 18.25
N ILE A 578 -24.16 -31.06 18.56
CA ILE A 578 -25.16 -31.52 17.59
C ILE A 578 -25.97 -30.35 17.04
N GLU A 579 -26.40 -29.42 17.90
CA GLU A 579 -27.11 -28.22 17.47
C GLU A 579 -26.26 -27.36 16.52
N LYS A 580 -24.99 -27.12 16.88
CA LYS A 580 -24.05 -26.39 16.02
C LYS A 580 -23.88 -27.06 14.66
N ALA A 581 -23.72 -28.39 14.63
CA ALA A 581 -23.61 -29.15 13.39
C ALA A 581 -24.91 -29.08 12.55
N ALA A 582 -26.08 -29.14 13.18
CA ALA A 582 -27.37 -29.01 12.49
C ALA A 582 -27.56 -27.61 11.89
N ARG A 583 -27.18 -26.54 12.61
CA ARG A 583 -27.16 -25.16 12.08
C ARG A 583 -26.24 -25.00 10.89
N GLN A 584 -25.05 -25.61 10.92
CA GLN A 584 -24.13 -25.64 9.78
C GLN A 584 -24.72 -26.41 8.59
N HIS A 585 -25.38 -27.54 8.84
CA HIS A 585 -26.05 -28.30 7.78
C HIS A 585 -27.20 -27.51 7.14
N PHE A 586 -28.01 -26.83 7.95
CA PHE A 586 -29.06 -25.92 7.48
C PHE A 586 -28.48 -24.82 6.58
N ALA A 587 -27.40 -24.18 7.04
CA ALA A 587 -26.73 -23.12 6.28
C ALA A 587 -26.23 -23.62 4.92
N ALA A 588 -25.60 -24.79 4.88
CA ALA A 588 -25.13 -25.41 3.64
C ALA A 588 -26.28 -25.67 2.66
N GLN A 589 -27.39 -26.26 3.12
CA GLN A 589 -28.58 -26.49 2.27
C GLN A 589 -29.17 -25.19 1.71
N LYS A 590 -29.20 -24.13 2.52
CA LYS A 590 -29.69 -22.81 2.07
C LYS A 590 -28.73 -22.13 1.11
N ALA A 591 -27.43 -22.23 1.34
CA ALA A 591 -26.43 -21.66 0.45
C ALA A 591 -26.43 -22.34 -0.92
N ASP A 592 -26.54 -23.67 -0.96
CA ASP A 592 -26.62 -24.46 -2.20
C ASP A 592 -27.78 -24.00 -3.10
N SER A 593 -28.94 -23.69 -2.51
CA SER A 593 -30.09 -23.14 -3.25
C SER A 593 -29.90 -21.72 -3.82
N ARG A 594 -28.82 -21.02 -3.45
CA ARG A 594 -28.49 -19.65 -3.89
C ARG A 594 -27.35 -19.59 -4.90
N ILE A 595 -26.63 -20.69 -5.10
CA ILE A 595 -25.56 -20.79 -6.10
C ILE A 595 -26.23 -21.22 -7.41
N PRO A 596 -26.13 -20.43 -8.50
CA PRO A 596 -26.84 -20.68 -9.75
C PRO A 596 -26.39 -21.94 -10.50
#